data_AF-A0A2D6DPG3-F1
#
_entry.id   AF-A0A2D6DPG3-F1
#
_cell.length_a   1.000
_cell.length_b   1.000
_cell.length_c   1.000
_cell.angle_alpha   90.00
_cell.angle_beta   90.00
_cell.angle_gamma   90.00
#
_symmetry.space_group_name_H-M   'P 1'
#
loop_
_entity.id
_entity.type
_entity.pdbx_description
1 polymer ?
#
loop_
_entity_poly.entity_id
_entity_poly.type
_entity_poly.pdbx_seq_one_letter_code
_entity_poly.pdbx_strand_id
1 'polypeptide(L)'
;MIIFLNTPIENPILIGLIALFTITSSITVFDKRLIQAKRDDPVFKADSILPQWIGLIGWLHWLIGLSIILLNWKVAITVFIIKFILSVFPVLETIGNILMSPFKRSKQKI
;
A
#
# COMPACT_ATOMS: atom_id res chain seq x y z
N MET A 1 -17.05 17.38 23.19
CA MET A 1 -16.17 17.92 22.13
C MET A 1 -15.05 16.90 21.94
N ILE A 2 -15.10 16.10 20.88
CA ILE A 2 -14.11 15.02 20.71
C ILE A 2 -12.90 15.59 19.96
N ILE A 3 -11.75 15.66 20.62
CA ILE A 3 -10.50 16.20 20.07
C ILE A 3 -9.85 15.09 19.23
N PHE A 4 -10.45 14.77 18.07
CA PHE A 4 -9.89 13.74 17.20
C PHE A 4 -8.59 14.17 16.53
N LEU A 5 -8.30 15.47 16.40
CA LEU A 5 -7.18 15.97 15.58
C LEU A 5 -5.79 15.94 16.23
N ASN A 6 -5.67 15.43 17.46
CA ASN A 6 -4.39 15.43 18.19
C ASN A 6 -4.22 14.19 19.06
N THR A 7 -4.59 13.02 18.50
CA THR A 7 -4.41 11.74 19.18
C THR A 7 -2.90 11.48 19.44
N PRO A 8 -2.49 11.10 20.66
CA PRO A 8 -1.10 10.80 20.97
C PRO A 8 -0.55 9.66 20.10
N ILE A 9 0.74 9.71 19.77
CA ILE A 9 1.38 8.68 18.93
C ILE A 9 1.44 7.30 19.60
N GLU A 10 1.43 7.28 20.94
CA GLU A 10 1.42 6.06 21.76
C GLU A 10 0.06 5.36 21.74
N ASN A 11 -0.98 5.98 21.15
CA ASN A 11 -2.28 5.36 21.07
C ASN A 11 -2.21 4.09 20.20
N PRO A 12 -2.57 2.91 20.73
CA PRO A 12 -2.45 1.64 20.01
C PRO A 12 -3.27 1.61 18.71
N ILE A 13 -4.38 2.35 18.66
CA ILE A 13 -5.23 2.47 17.46
C ILE A 13 -4.46 3.19 16.34
N LEU A 14 -3.77 4.29 16.67
CA LEU A 14 -2.99 5.05 15.69
C LEU A 14 -1.79 4.25 15.19
N ILE A 15 -1.09 3.55 16.10
CA ILE A 15 0.01 2.65 15.74
C ILE A 15 -0.46 1.53 14.81
N GLY A 16 -1.58 0.89 15.15
CA GLY A 16 -2.19 -0.15 14.32
C GLY A 16 -2.58 0.37 12.93
N LEU A 17 -3.14 1.58 12.84
CA LEU A 17 -3.45 2.23 11.58
C LEU A 17 -2.21 2.53 10.75
N ILE A 18 -1.11 2.99 11.36
CA ILE A 18 0.17 3.22 10.66
C ILE A 18 0.74 1.91 10.10
N ALA A 19 0.69 0.82 10.88
CA ALA A 19 1.14 -0.49 10.43
C ALA A 19 0.29 -0.99 9.25
N LEU A 20 -1.04 -0.93 9.37
CA LEU A 20 -1.96 -1.29 8.29
C LEU A 20 -1.78 -0.40 7.05
N PHE A 21 -1.54 0.90 7.24
CA PHE A 21 -1.26 1.82 6.16
C PHE A 21 0.03 1.46 5.41
N THR A 22 1.06 1.01 6.13
CA THR A 22 2.32 0.57 5.54
C THR A 22 2.14 -0.71 4.71
N ILE A 23 1.42 -1.70 5.25
CA ILE A 23 1.12 -2.96 4.55
C ILE A 23 0.32 -2.67 3.27
N THR A 24 -0.79 -1.93 3.38
CA THR A 24 -1.61 -1.56 2.22
C THR A 24 -0.88 -0.67 1.22
N SER A 25 0.04 0.19 1.67
CA SER A 25 0.93 0.96 0.80
C SER A 25 1.84 0.05 -0.02
N SER A 26 2.45 -0.97 0.58
CA SER A 26 3.35 -1.88 -0.13
C SER A 26 2.63 -2.63 -1.26
N ILE A 27 1.40 -3.08 -0.98
CA ILE A 27 0.54 -3.77 -1.95
C ILE A 27 0.17 -2.84 -3.11
N THR A 28 -0.27 -1.62 -2.81
CA THR A 28 -0.70 -0.67 -3.84
C THR A 28 0.47 -0.13 -4.68
N VAL A 29 1.67 0.00 -4.11
CA VAL A 29 2.89 0.34 -4.86
C VAL A 29 3.27 -0.80 -5.80
N PHE A 30 3.25 -2.04 -5.30
CA PHE A 30 3.53 -3.21 -6.12
C PHE A 30 2.54 -3.36 -7.29
N ASP A 31 1.23 -3.21 -7.03
CA ASP A 31 0.20 -3.25 -8.08
C ASP A 31 0.42 -2.17 -9.16
N LYS A 32 0.74 -0.93 -8.76
CA LYS A 32 1.06 0.15 -9.70
C LYS A 32 2.27 -0.16 -10.57
N ARG A 33 3.35 -0.68 -9.97
CA ARG A 33 4.58 -1.07 -10.70
C ARG A 33 4.31 -2.19 -11.68
N LEU A 34 3.48 -3.15 -11.30
CA LEU A 34 3.08 -4.25 -12.15
C LEU A 34 2.20 -3.80 -13.33
N ILE A 35 1.27 -2.86 -13.11
CA ILE A 35 0.48 -2.23 -14.18
C ILE A 35 1.38 -1.41 -15.11
N GLN A 36 2.38 -0.70 -14.58
CA GLN A 36 3.37 0.03 -15.38
C GLN A 36 4.19 -0.94 -16.25
N ALA A 37 4.74 -2.00 -15.66
CA ALA A 37 5.50 -3.03 -16.37
C ALA A 37 4.69 -3.68 -17.51
N LYS A 38 3.39 -3.93 -17.31
CA LYS A 38 2.49 -4.45 -18.36
C LYS A 38 2.21 -3.48 -19.50
N ARG A 39 2.26 -2.17 -19.23
CA ARG A 39 2.10 -1.16 -20.28
C ARG A 39 3.36 -1.07 -21.13
N ASP A 40 4.52 -1.16 -20.49
CA ASP A 40 5.81 -0.97 -21.13
C ASP A 40 6.29 -2.23 -21.88
N ASP A 41 5.84 -3.42 -21.50
CA ASP A 41 6.19 -4.68 -22.16
C ASP A 41 4.95 -5.54 -22.56
N PRO A 42 4.71 -5.79 -23.86
CA PRO A 42 3.62 -6.64 -24.33
C PRO A 42 3.73 -8.11 -23.92
N VAL A 43 4.91 -8.62 -23.55
CA VAL A 43 5.10 -10.00 -23.05
C VAL A 43 4.44 -10.19 -21.68
N PHE A 44 4.42 -9.15 -20.84
CA PHE A 44 3.81 -9.20 -19.49
C PHE A 44 2.28 -9.13 -19.48
N LYS A 45 1.62 -8.85 -20.63
CA LYS A 45 0.16 -8.72 -20.71
C LYS A 45 -0.59 -10.01 -20.40
N ALA A 46 0.01 -11.18 -20.65
CA ALA A 46 -0.67 -12.47 -20.50
C ALA A 46 -0.55 -13.08 -19.08
N ASP A 47 0.57 -12.89 -18.39
CA ASP A 47 0.95 -13.78 -17.28
C ASP A 47 0.86 -13.17 -15.87
N SER A 48 0.79 -11.84 -15.73
CA SER A 48 0.84 -11.20 -14.40
C SER A 48 -0.51 -10.64 -13.95
N ILE A 49 -1.62 -11.37 -14.04
CA ILE A 49 -2.92 -10.85 -13.57
C ILE A 49 -2.99 -10.96 -12.05
N LEU A 50 -2.81 -9.82 -11.38
CA LEU A 50 -3.12 -9.68 -9.95
C LEU A 50 -4.63 -9.85 -9.73
N PRO A 51 -5.06 -10.50 -8.64
CA PRO A 51 -6.47 -10.66 -8.32
C PRO A 51 -7.25 -9.35 -8.24
N GLN A 52 -8.50 -9.34 -8.72
CA GLN A 52 -9.35 -8.14 -8.75
C GLN A 52 -9.63 -7.54 -7.35
N TRP A 53 -9.56 -8.34 -6.29
CA TRP A 53 -9.73 -7.87 -4.91
C TRP A 53 -8.62 -6.91 -4.44
N ILE A 54 -7.50 -6.81 -5.16
CA ILE A 54 -6.44 -5.83 -4.86
C ILE A 54 -6.93 -4.40 -5.07
N GLY A 55 -7.89 -4.19 -5.98
CA GLY A 55 -8.59 -2.91 -6.10
C GLY A 55 -9.32 -2.51 -4.81
N LEU A 56 -9.86 -3.49 -4.06
CA LEU A 56 -10.49 -3.24 -2.76
C LEU A 56 -9.45 -2.82 -1.70
N ILE A 57 -8.24 -3.39 -1.75
CA ILE A 57 -7.13 -2.91 -0.90
C ILE A 57 -6.79 -1.46 -1.20
N GLY A 58 -6.81 -1.06 -2.48
CA GLY A 58 -6.61 0.34 -2.87
C GLY A 58 -7.62 1.27 -2.22
N TRP A 59 -8.89 0.90 -2.18
CA TRP A 59 -9.94 1.65 -1.46
C TRP A 59 -9.72 1.66 0.05
N LEU A 60 -9.40 0.51 0.64
CA LEU A 60 -9.11 0.40 2.07
C LEU A 60 -7.91 1.26 2.48
N HIS A 61 -6.88 1.30 1.64
CA HIS A 61 -5.69 2.12 1.83
C HIS A 61 -6.05 3.61 1.96
N TRP A 62 -6.94 4.10 1.10
CA TRP A 62 -7.45 5.48 1.18
C TRP A 62 -8.25 5.73 2.46
N LEU A 63 -9.11 4.80 2.86
CA LEU A 63 -9.87 4.91 4.11
C LEU A 63 -8.97 4.95 5.35
N ILE A 64 -7.92 4.12 5.38
CA ILE A 64 -6.93 4.12 6.46
C ILE A 64 -6.18 5.45 6.47
N GLY A 65 -5.73 5.94 5.31
CA GLY A 65 -5.06 7.24 5.20
C GLY A 65 -5.93 8.39 5.71
N LEU A 66 -7.22 8.40 5.33
CA LEU A 66 -8.18 9.38 5.84
C LEU A 66 -8.38 9.27 7.35
N SER A 67 -8.43 8.05 7.88
CA SER A 67 -8.56 7.81 9.32
C SER A 67 -7.36 8.36 10.10
N ILE A 68 -6.13 8.19 9.60
CA ILE A 68 -4.92 8.75 10.22
C ILE A 68 -4.96 10.29 10.18
N ILE A 69 -5.41 10.90 9.06
CA ILE A 69 -5.57 12.36 8.95
C ILE A 69 -6.55 12.88 10.01
N LEU A 70 -7.69 12.20 10.20
CA LEU A 70 -8.69 12.59 11.19
C LEU A 70 -8.20 12.43 12.63
N LEU A 71 -7.33 11.44 12.90
CA LEU A 71 -6.79 11.16 14.24
C LEU A 71 -5.57 12.03 14.62
N ASN A 72 -4.70 12.33 13.66
CA ASN A 72 -3.54 13.19 13.86
C ASN A 72 -2.97 13.64 12.52
N TRP A 73 -3.31 14.86 12.10
CA TRP A 73 -2.90 15.41 10.81
C TRP A 73 -1.38 15.54 10.65
N LYS A 74 -0.63 15.78 11.74
CA LYS A 74 0.85 15.87 11.70
C LYS A 74 1.46 14.50 11.40
N VAL A 75 1.00 13.47 12.12
CA VAL A 75 1.43 12.09 11.90
C VAL A 75 1.04 11.63 10.50
N ALA A 76 -0.15 11.98 10.02
CA ALA A 76 -0.56 11.68 8.66
C ALA A 76 0.44 12.23 7.64
N ILE A 77 0.76 13.53 7.70
CA ILE A 77 1.74 14.15 6.79
C ILE A 77 3.07 13.40 6.85
N THR A 78 3.59 13.11 8.04
CA THR A 78 4.84 12.37 8.21
C THR A 78 4.78 11.00 7.54
N VAL A 79 3.72 10.22 7.77
CA VAL A 79 3.54 8.88 7.19
C VAL A 79 3.40 8.96 5.67
N PHE A 80 2.70 9.96 5.13
CA PHE A 80 2.59 10.19 3.69
C PHE A 80 3.93 10.54 3.05
N ILE A 81 4.76 11.38 3.70
CA ILE A 81 6.11 11.70 3.23
C ILE A 81 7.00 10.46 3.25
N ILE A 82 7.00 9.69 4.34
CA ILE A 82 7.77 8.44 4.45
C ILE A 82 7.33 7.47 3.35
N LYS A 83 6.02 7.26 3.17
CA LYS A 83 5.48 6.45 2.08
C LYS A 83 5.99 6.92 0.73
N PHE A 84 5.93 8.23 0.45
CA PHE A 84 6.36 8.79 -0.82
C PHE A 84 7.84 8.45 -1.07
N ILE A 85 8.72 8.71 -0.11
CA ILE A 85 10.15 8.38 -0.19
C ILE A 85 10.32 6.86 -0.43
N LEU A 86 9.69 6.02 0.39
CA LEU A 86 9.80 4.57 0.28
C LEU A 86 9.15 3.98 -0.98
N SER A 87 8.29 4.73 -1.68
CA SER A 87 7.69 4.34 -2.96
C SER A 87 8.56 4.72 -4.15
N VAL A 88 9.41 5.73 -3.99
CA VAL A 88 10.45 6.09 -4.97
C VAL A 88 11.52 5.00 -4.97
N PHE A 89 11.92 4.52 -3.80
CA PHE A 89 12.76 3.34 -3.67
C PHE A 89 11.96 2.04 -3.91
N PRO A 90 12.58 0.96 -4.42
CA PRO A 90 11.90 -0.33 -4.62
C PRO A 90 11.60 -1.09 -3.32
N VAL A 91 11.63 -0.42 -2.15
CA VAL A 91 11.44 -1.06 -0.84
C VAL A 91 9.99 -1.49 -0.65
N LEU A 92 9.03 -0.57 -0.86
CA LEU A 92 7.60 -0.91 -0.76
C LEU A 92 7.18 -1.93 -1.82
N GLU A 93 7.79 -1.87 -3.00
CA GLU A 93 7.60 -2.86 -4.05
C GLU A 93 8.10 -4.25 -3.64
N THR A 94 9.29 -4.34 -3.06
CA THR A 94 9.86 -5.62 -2.58
C THR A 94 8.98 -6.24 -1.50
N ILE A 95 8.51 -5.42 -0.54
CA ILE A 95 7.60 -5.89 0.51
C ILE A 95 6.27 -6.35 -0.11
N GLY A 96 5.69 -5.55 -1.01
CA GLY A 96 4.45 -5.90 -1.71
C GLY A 96 4.58 -7.17 -2.53
N ASN A 97 5.73 -7.39 -3.18
CA ASN A 97 6.06 -8.60 -3.92
C ASN A 97 6.09 -9.83 -3.01
N ILE A 98 6.73 -9.74 -1.84
CA ILE A 98 6.77 -10.82 -0.85
C ILE A 98 5.36 -11.15 -0.36
N LEU A 99 4.58 -10.13 0.01
CA LEU A 99 3.20 -10.29 0.49
C LEU A 99 2.28 -10.89 -0.58
N MET A 100 2.48 -10.52 -1.85
CA MET A 100 1.67 -10.99 -2.97
C MET A 100 2.19 -12.28 -3.62
N SER A 101 3.36 -12.77 -3.22
CA SER A 101 3.99 -13.98 -3.75
C SER A 101 3.03 -15.19 -3.77
N PRO A 102 2.26 -15.49 -2.70
CA PRO A 102 1.34 -16.64 -2.70
C PRO A 102 0.17 -16.51 -3.68
N PHE A 103 -0.15 -15.28 -4.10
CA PHE A 103 -1.30 -14.97 -4.96
C PHE A 103 -0.89 -14.78 -6.43
N LYS A 104 0.41 -14.77 -6.73
CA LYS A 104 0.88 -14.80 -8.11
C LYS A 104 0.54 -16.15 -8.70
N ARG A 105 -0.34 -16.16 -9.71
CA ARG A 105 -0.54 -17.37 -10.52
C ARG A 105 0.78 -17.70 -11.20
N SER A 106 1.47 -18.73 -10.71
CA SER A 106 2.52 -19.38 -11.48
C SER A 106 1.87 -20.06 -12.68
N LYS A 107 1.97 -19.42 -13.84
CA LYS A 107 2.18 -20.15 -15.09
C LYS A 107 3.61 -19.95 -15.54
N GLN A 108 4.57 -20.20 -14.66
CA GLN A 108 5.92 -20.48 -15.13
C GLN A 108 6.00 -21.97 -15.48
N LYS A 109 5.47 -22.30 -16.66
CA LYS A 109 5.86 -23.48 -17.43
C LYS A 109 6.33 -22.97 -18.78
N ILE A 110 7.55 -22.44 -18.84
CA ILE A 110 8.50 -22.59 -19.95
C ILE A 110 9.89 -22.58 -19.31
#